data_AF-A0A8H5NCF0-F1
#
_entry.id   AF-A0A8H5NCF0-F1
#
_cell.length_a   1.000
_cell.length_b   1.000
_cell.length_c   1.000
_cell.angle_alpha   90.00
_cell.angle_beta   90.00
_cell.angle_gamma   90.00
#
_symmetry.space_group_name_H-M   'P 1'
#
loop_
_entity.id
_entity.type
_entity.pdbx_description
1 polymer ?
#
loop_
_entity_poly.entity_id
_entity_poly.type
_entity_poly.pdbx_seq_one_letter_code
_entity_poly.pdbx_strand_id
1 'polypeptide(L)'
;MGEAPLSLTFLCQGFAFAIPQSIARAQSPKLAASLDAAQEISQNPVVTVKDFSLDTVNCMVEFFKSGCYEVDRRNFPSVLQAVGRSPAPEHFIRDVLTCHLQICAIGTHYGVPKLCELARDNIQKVFGGKWFDSVFLFTAAIVLKSKDDKLQRLLVTLARGHLHSLTSSKGFDHVTMLKSFHPTLREQDDIIQQNGDQEKSTTAPSSQKENSTELEALRLQVSSLKQQVITVSSERDQLQEQISAASIKKEELRQNHADVAAERDLLRTKLWTLAAETKELQKAAVKKSAQMDRDEDGTSDPNKKSSAEIEAEENAQILETLQRELRVTRSESGLLKARWAKEKTKSSILTQENEDLKKSIELERRSRASITEFAREDVRNALKDEQKVTTDLTAKFAQASQALETERKRTATLVQEVAQTKGNLELERRRNTGMSLRERDRMHETIRAQKAEISALVGGRDEIKRELNTVRTEKKNEIDRKWEITHKMNALIQTMNNWCECRHCGADFGTYVEDQGNVLLLRCSYCTTRHWA
;
A
#
# COMPACT_ATOMS: atom_id res chain seq x y z
N MET A 1 53.16 14.07 17.79
CA MET A 1 52.29 15.22 18.12
C MET A 1 51.06 15.06 17.24
N GLY A 2 49.93 14.63 17.79
CA GLY A 2 48.72 14.39 16.99
C GLY A 2 48.08 15.73 16.63
N GLU A 3 47.92 15.99 15.34
CA GLU A 3 47.17 17.16 14.86
C GLU A 3 45.77 17.18 15.49
N ALA A 4 45.34 18.35 15.96
CA ALA A 4 44.01 18.50 16.52
C ALA A 4 42.97 18.14 15.44
N PRO A 5 41.95 17.32 15.76
CA PRO A 5 40.98 16.88 14.76
C PRO A 5 40.19 18.08 14.24
N LEU A 6 40.17 18.23 12.90
CA LEU A 6 39.44 19.30 12.21
C LEU A 6 37.95 19.27 12.59
N SER A 7 37.43 20.42 12.98
CA SER A 7 36.07 20.58 13.51
C SER A 7 35.29 21.65 12.75
N LEU A 8 33.97 21.47 12.68
CA LEU A 8 32.99 22.44 12.22
C LEU A 8 32.18 22.88 13.43
N THR A 9 32.03 24.19 13.64
CA THR A 9 31.29 24.73 14.78
C THR A 9 30.00 25.38 14.33
N PHE A 10 28.85 24.96 14.89
CA PHE A 10 27.59 25.66 14.75
C PHE A 10 27.41 26.65 15.90
N LEU A 11 27.12 27.91 15.60
CA LEU A 11 26.81 28.95 16.59
C LEU A 11 25.32 29.26 16.55
N CYS A 12 24.59 28.95 17.62
CA CYS A 12 23.15 29.20 17.73
C CYS A 12 22.84 29.88 19.07
N GLN A 13 22.21 31.05 19.04
CA GLN A 13 21.80 31.79 20.24
C GLN A 13 22.91 31.98 21.30
N GLY A 14 24.17 32.15 20.86
CA GLY A 14 25.34 32.29 21.74
C GLY A 14 25.98 30.98 22.21
N PHE A 15 25.37 29.83 21.90
CA PHE A 15 25.93 28.50 22.17
C PHE A 15 26.70 27.96 20.97
N ALA A 16 27.88 27.39 21.22
CA ALA A 16 28.75 26.81 20.19
C ALA A 16 28.73 25.28 20.27
N PHE A 17 28.48 24.63 19.14
CA PHE A 17 28.42 23.18 19.00
C PHE A 17 29.47 22.70 18.00
N ALA A 18 30.50 22.01 18.47
CA ALA A 18 31.53 21.45 17.60
C ALA A 18 31.20 20.01 17.18
N ILE A 19 31.34 19.73 15.87
CA ILE A 19 31.30 18.38 15.31
C ILE A 19 32.54 18.10 14.45
N PRO A 20 33.01 16.85 14.35
CA PRO A 20 34.12 16.51 13.46
C PRO A 20 33.77 16.77 11.98
N GLN A 21 34.68 17.37 11.21
CA GLN A 21 34.44 17.65 9.79
C GLN A 21 34.23 16.37 8.97
N SER A 22 34.91 15.27 9.32
CA SER A 22 34.74 13.97 8.66
C SER A 22 33.30 13.48 8.72
N ILE A 23 32.65 13.65 9.88
CA ILE A 23 31.25 13.29 10.11
C ILE A 23 30.31 14.23 9.34
N ALA A 24 30.55 15.54 9.41
CA ALA A 24 29.77 16.54 8.70
C ALA A 24 29.75 16.27 7.19
N ARG A 25 30.92 15.97 6.59
CA ARG A 25 31.06 15.64 5.17
C ARG A 25 30.35 14.34 4.80
N ALA A 26 30.50 13.30 5.61
CA ALA A 26 29.91 11.99 5.33
C ALA A 26 28.37 12.01 5.38
N GLN A 27 27.79 12.86 6.22
CA GLN A 27 26.34 12.88 6.45
C GLN A 27 25.61 14.02 5.74
N SER A 28 26.33 15.03 5.23
CA SER A 28 25.75 16.17 4.52
C SER A 28 26.54 16.56 3.26
N PRO A 29 25.97 16.37 2.06
CA PRO A 29 26.57 16.88 0.82
C PRO A 29 26.69 18.40 0.78
N LYS A 30 25.72 19.14 1.34
CA LYS A 30 25.75 20.61 1.37
C LYS A 30 26.86 21.13 2.28
N LEU A 31 27.04 20.53 3.46
CA LEU A 31 28.13 20.87 4.36
C LEU A 31 29.47 20.44 3.79
N ALA A 32 29.55 19.31 3.08
CA ALA A 32 30.77 18.91 2.39
C ALA A 32 31.23 19.98 1.39
N ALA A 33 30.35 20.41 0.48
CA ALA A 33 30.63 21.47 -0.48
C ALA A 33 31.00 22.81 0.21
N SER A 34 30.31 23.14 1.29
CA SER A 34 30.56 24.35 2.07
C SER A 34 31.90 24.30 2.80
N LEU A 35 32.30 23.13 3.31
CA LEU A 35 33.59 22.89 3.96
C LEU A 35 34.73 22.94 2.94
N ASP A 36 34.55 22.36 1.76
CA ASP A 36 35.55 22.42 0.70
C ASP A 36 35.81 23.86 0.23
N ALA A 37 34.74 24.67 0.13
CA ALA A 37 34.87 26.10 -0.17
C ALA A 37 35.49 26.91 0.99
N ALA A 38 35.21 26.55 2.25
CA ALA A 38 35.70 27.27 3.43
C ALA A 38 37.12 26.86 3.85
N GLN A 39 37.62 25.72 3.36
CA GLN A 39 38.96 25.20 3.67
C GLN A 39 40.07 26.18 3.25
N GLU A 40 39.83 27.00 2.22
CA GLU A 40 40.73 28.06 1.77
C GLU A 40 40.85 29.23 2.76
N ILE A 41 39.87 29.39 3.67
CA ILE A 41 39.72 30.55 4.55
C ILE A 41 40.02 30.20 6.02
N SER A 42 39.59 29.03 6.49
CA SER A 42 39.80 28.61 7.88
C SER A 42 39.83 27.09 8.02
N GLN A 43 40.76 26.58 8.86
CA GLN A 43 40.82 25.16 9.21
C GLN A 43 39.63 24.71 10.08
N ASN A 44 39.00 25.63 10.83
CA ASN A 44 37.85 25.33 11.69
C ASN A 44 36.73 26.35 11.42
N PRO A 45 35.89 26.13 10.39
CA PRO A 45 34.84 27.06 10.02
C PRO A 45 33.72 27.11 11.07
N VAL A 46 33.11 28.28 11.18
CA VAL A 46 31.98 28.56 12.09
C VAL A 46 30.75 28.90 11.26
N VAL A 47 29.65 28.17 11.49
CA VAL A 47 28.36 28.36 10.81
C VAL A 47 27.36 28.92 11.82
N THR A 48 26.89 30.14 11.59
CA THR A 48 25.89 30.78 12.44
C THR A 48 24.49 30.35 12.04
N VAL A 49 23.72 29.80 12.98
CA VAL A 49 22.34 29.34 12.79
C VAL A 49 21.38 30.31 13.47
N LYS A 50 20.53 30.98 12.67
CA LYS A 50 19.56 31.99 13.17
C LYS A 50 18.11 31.53 13.09
N ASP A 51 17.78 30.70 12.12
CA ASP A 51 16.38 30.37 11.79
C ASP A 51 15.82 29.18 12.56
N PHE A 52 16.62 28.58 13.46
CA PHE A 52 16.25 27.39 14.21
C PHE A 52 16.46 27.60 15.71
N SER A 53 15.62 26.93 16.50
CA SER A 53 15.74 26.94 17.97
C SER A 53 16.99 26.19 18.42
N LEU A 54 17.48 26.55 19.61
CA LEU A 54 18.63 25.89 20.25
C LEU A 54 18.43 24.37 20.35
N ASP A 55 17.24 23.93 20.76
CA ASP A 55 16.91 22.50 20.89
C ASP A 55 16.97 21.77 19.55
N THR A 56 16.51 22.41 18.46
CA THR A 56 16.56 21.84 17.10
C THR A 56 18.00 21.66 16.64
N VAL A 57 18.85 22.66 16.89
CA VAL A 57 20.29 22.58 16.58
C VAL A 57 20.98 21.51 17.42
N ASN A 58 20.66 21.42 18.72
CA ASN A 58 21.21 20.39 19.59
C ASN A 58 20.84 18.98 19.10
N CYS A 59 19.57 18.75 18.73
CA CYS A 59 19.13 17.46 18.17
C CYS A 59 19.89 17.10 16.88
N MET A 60 20.11 18.07 15.98
CA MET A 60 20.91 17.85 14.78
C MET A 60 22.37 17.47 15.12
N VAL A 61 22.97 18.15 16.10
CA VAL A 61 24.35 17.89 16.54
C VAL A 61 24.47 16.52 17.21
N GLU A 62 23.52 16.14 18.07
CA GLU A 62 23.45 14.80 18.67
C GLU A 62 23.30 13.72 17.60
N PHE A 63 22.52 13.98 16.55
CA PHE A 63 22.41 13.09 15.41
C PHE A 63 23.74 12.91 14.69
N PHE A 64 24.50 13.97 14.43
CA PHE A 64 25.84 13.81 13.84
C PHE A 64 26.74 12.93 14.71
N LYS A 65 26.66 13.06 16.04
CA LYS A 65 27.51 12.31 16.99
C LYS A 65 27.10 10.85 17.15
N SER A 66 25.81 10.55 17.18
CA SER A 66 25.27 9.25 17.60
C SER A 66 24.44 8.53 16.53
N GLY A 67 24.03 9.23 15.46
CA GLY A 67 23.08 8.74 14.46
C GLY A 67 21.62 8.76 14.93
N CYS A 68 21.34 9.25 16.14
CA CYS A 68 20.01 9.38 16.73
C CYS A 68 19.86 10.75 17.42
N TYR A 69 18.63 11.15 17.72
CA TYR A 69 18.37 12.33 18.55
C TYR A 69 17.18 12.07 19.46
N GLU A 70 17.16 12.75 20.60
CA GLU A 70 16.01 12.76 21.51
C GLU A 70 15.54 14.19 21.75
N VAL A 71 14.22 14.37 21.76
CA VAL A 71 13.62 15.69 22.01
C VAL A 71 13.43 15.86 23.51
N ASP A 72 13.99 16.91 24.09
CA ASP A 72 13.76 17.25 25.50
C ASP A 72 12.32 17.76 25.70
N ARG A 73 11.49 16.90 26.29
CA ARG A 73 10.07 17.15 26.50
C ARG A 73 9.80 18.13 27.65
N ARG A 74 10.80 18.43 28.48
CA ARG A 74 10.64 19.31 29.66
C ARG A 74 10.45 20.77 29.26
N ASN A 75 10.98 21.16 28.11
CA ASN A 75 10.93 22.54 27.60
C ASN A 75 9.73 22.80 26.69
N PHE A 76 8.79 21.85 26.57
CA PHE A 76 7.62 22.04 25.71
C PHE A 76 6.72 23.15 26.24
N PRO A 77 6.23 24.06 25.37
CA PRO A 77 5.31 25.12 25.76
C PRO A 77 4.10 24.61 26.56
N SER A 78 3.52 23.48 26.16
CA SER A 78 2.40 22.85 26.88
C SER A 78 2.77 22.39 28.29
N VAL A 79 4.01 21.92 28.52
CA VAL A 79 4.50 21.49 29.83
C VAL A 79 4.80 22.70 30.72
N LEU A 80 5.46 23.72 30.17
CA LEU A 80 5.77 24.96 30.89
C LEU A 80 4.51 25.73 31.30
N GLN A 81 3.47 25.71 30.47
CA GLN A 81 2.19 26.36 30.76
C GLN A 81 1.33 25.57 31.77
N ALA A 82 1.55 24.27 31.91
CA ALA A 82 0.75 23.39 32.76
C ALA A 82 1.24 23.34 34.22
N VAL A 83 1.62 24.48 34.82
CA VAL A 83 2.21 24.57 36.18
C VAL A 83 1.44 23.68 37.20
N GLY A 84 2.04 22.55 37.58
CA GLY A 84 1.48 21.60 38.57
C GLY A 84 0.39 20.65 38.08
N ARG A 85 0.07 20.62 36.77
CA ARG A 85 -0.91 19.70 36.15
C ARG A 85 -0.30 18.98 34.95
N SER A 86 -0.91 17.87 34.54
CA SER A 86 -0.53 17.22 33.28
C SER A 86 -1.00 18.08 32.09
N PRO A 87 -0.16 18.30 31.06
CA PRO A 87 -0.54 19.07 29.88
C PRO A 87 -1.68 18.37 29.12
N ALA A 88 -2.51 19.17 28.45
CA ALA A 88 -3.55 18.64 27.59
C ALA A 88 -2.92 17.74 26.49
N PRO A 89 -3.41 16.50 26.29
CA PRO A 89 -2.76 15.54 25.38
C PRO A 89 -2.57 16.06 23.95
N GLU A 90 -3.54 16.79 23.41
CA GLU A 90 -3.46 17.38 22.07
C GLU A 90 -2.33 18.40 21.94
N HIS A 91 -2.17 19.27 22.95
CA HIS A 91 -1.15 20.31 22.94
C HIS A 91 0.25 19.71 23.10
N PHE A 92 0.38 18.69 23.95
CA PHE A 92 1.62 17.97 24.12
C PHE A 92 2.07 17.26 22.84
N ILE A 93 1.17 16.56 22.15
CA ILE A 93 1.47 15.90 20.88
C ILE A 93 1.82 16.93 19.80
N ARG A 94 1.12 18.07 19.77
CA ARG A 94 1.45 19.18 18.86
C ARG A 94 2.88 19.68 19.06
N ASP A 95 3.33 19.83 20.30
CA ASP A 95 4.70 20.27 20.60
C ASP A 95 5.73 19.22 20.14
N VAL A 96 5.49 17.93 20.42
CA VAL A 96 6.34 16.81 19.94
C VAL A 96 6.47 16.84 18.41
N LEU A 97 5.35 16.97 17.69
CA LEU A 97 5.35 17.02 16.23
C LEU A 97 6.07 18.25 15.71
N THR A 98 5.87 19.40 16.34
CA THR A 98 6.55 20.65 15.96
C THR A 98 8.07 20.49 16.03
N CYS A 99 8.60 19.83 17.07
CA CYS A 99 10.03 19.54 17.18
C CYS A 99 10.52 18.66 16.02
N HIS A 100 9.84 17.56 15.73
CA HIS A 100 10.25 16.69 14.62
C HIS A 100 10.14 17.37 13.24
N LEU A 101 9.16 18.24 13.04
CA LEU A 101 9.04 19.06 11.82
C LEU A 101 10.20 20.04 11.69
N GLN A 102 10.57 20.72 12.77
CA GLN A 102 11.74 21.62 12.80
C GLN A 102 13.04 20.86 12.53
N ILE A 103 13.19 19.65 13.08
CA ILE A 103 14.34 18.79 12.84
C ILE A 103 14.39 18.31 11.38
N CYS A 104 13.25 18.01 10.77
CA CYS A 104 13.18 17.70 9.35
C CYS A 104 13.57 18.93 8.50
N ALA A 105 13.10 20.13 8.87
CA ALA A 105 13.41 21.37 8.19
C ALA A 105 14.90 21.74 8.26
N ILE A 106 15.54 21.63 9.44
CA ILE A 106 16.99 21.89 9.58
C ILE A 106 17.81 20.85 8.82
N GLY A 107 17.37 19.58 8.83
CA GLY A 107 17.98 18.52 8.03
C GLY A 107 17.93 18.83 6.54
N THR A 108 16.79 19.33 6.03
CA THR A 108 16.66 19.73 4.62
C THR A 108 17.51 20.96 4.30
N HIS A 109 17.55 21.93 5.23
CA HIS A 109 18.35 23.15 5.10
C HIS A 109 19.83 22.83 4.90
N TYR A 110 20.42 22.02 5.80
CA TYR A 110 21.81 21.60 5.74
C TYR A 110 22.03 20.31 4.93
N GLY A 111 21.01 19.76 4.28
CA GLY A 111 21.13 18.58 3.42
C GLY A 111 21.64 17.34 4.16
N VAL A 112 20.99 16.95 5.26
CA VAL A 112 21.27 15.75 6.06
C VAL A 112 20.14 14.73 5.86
N PRO A 113 20.17 13.88 4.81
CA PRO A 113 19.00 13.09 4.40
C PRO A 113 18.54 12.09 5.46
N LYS A 114 19.49 11.43 6.13
CA LYS A 114 19.20 10.44 7.19
C LYS A 114 18.53 11.07 8.42
N LEU A 115 18.82 12.34 8.71
CA LEU A 115 18.13 13.07 9.78
C LEU A 115 16.66 13.33 9.41
N CYS A 116 16.41 13.74 8.16
CA CYS A 116 15.05 13.94 7.64
C CYS A 116 14.26 12.61 7.62
N GLU A 117 14.90 11.49 7.29
CA GLU A 117 14.30 10.15 7.37
C GLU A 117 13.91 9.81 8.81
N LEU A 118 14.84 9.91 9.76
CA LEU A 118 14.56 9.65 11.17
C LEU A 118 13.47 10.56 11.74
N ALA A 119 13.45 11.85 11.35
CA ALA A 119 12.41 12.77 11.74
C ALA A 119 11.03 12.41 11.18
N ARG A 120 10.96 12.01 9.90
CA ARG A 120 9.72 11.51 9.29
C ARG A 120 9.22 10.23 9.96
N ASP A 121 10.11 9.30 10.28
CA ASP A 121 9.76 8.08 11.00
C ASP A 121 9.21 8.38 12.40
N ASN A 122 9.79 9.35 13.11
CA ASN A 122 9.28 9.77 14.41
C ASN A 122 7.92 10.47 14.31
N ILE A 123 7.69 11.32 13.28
CA ILE A 123 6.38 11.90 12.99
C ILE A 123 5.34 10.79 12.77
N GLN A 124 5.69 9.77 11.96
CA GLN A 124 4.83 8.63 11.72
C GLN A 124 4.52 7.85 13.00
N LYS A 125 5.52 7.60 13.86
CA LYS A 125 5.32 6.94 15.16
C LYS A 125 4.39 7.71 16.08
N VAL A 126 4.48 9.05 16.08
CA VAL A 126 3.61 9.90 16.89
C VAL A 126 2.15 9.76 16.44
N PHE A 127 1.89 9.80 15.13
CA PHE A 127 0.54 9.58 14.58
C PHE A 127 0.05 8.13 14.70
N GLY A 128 0.96 7.14 14.73
CA GLY A 128 0.62 5.74 15.02
C GLY A 128 0.18 5.47 16.47
N GLY A 129 0.33 6.47 17.36
CA GLY A 129 -0.18 6.42 18.73
C GLY A 129 -1.64 6.87 18.83
N LYS A 130 -1.88 8.01 19.48
CA LYS A 130 -3.22 8.61 19.59
C LYS A 130 -3.44 9.63 18.49
N TRP A 131 -4.49 9.43 17.70
CA TRP A 131 -4.90 10.33 16.64
C TRP A 131 -5.77 11.48 17.15
N PHE A 132 -5.48 12.69 16.67
CA PHE A 132 -6.29 13.89 16.93
C PHE A 132 -6.39 14.70 15.63
N ASP A 133 -7.63 14.94 15.15
CA ASP A 133 -7.87 15.68 13.90
C ASP A 133 -7.31 17.11 13.98
N SER A 134 -7.46 17.78 15.13
CA SER A 134 -6.94 19.13 15.40
C SER A 134 -5.41 19.19 15.23
N VAL A 135 -4.72 18.19 15.76
CA VAL A 135 -3.26 18.09 15.70
C VAL A 135 -2.79 17.77 14.28
N PHE A 136 -3.47 16.84 13.60
CA PHE A 136 -3.15 16.53 12.20
C PHE A 136 -3.33 17.74 11.30
N LEU A 137 -4.45 18.46 11.42
CA LEU A 137 -4.73 19.67 10.63
C LEU A 137 -3.68 20.75 10.87
N PHE A 138 -3.26 20.94 12.13
CA PHE A 138 -2.16 21.85 12.46
C PHE A 138 -0.85 21.45 11.78
N THR A 139 -0.48 20.17 11.85
CA THR A 139 0.72 19.64 11.19
C THR A 139 0.65 19.78 9.67
N ALA A 140 -0.50 19.49 9.05
CA ALA A 140 -0.73 19.65 7.63
C ALA A 140 -0.55 21.11 7.19
N ALA A 141 -1.09 22.07 7.94
CA ALA A 141 -0.93 23.49 7.64
C ALA A 141 0.53 23.96 7.62
N ILE A 142 1.40 23.36 8.43
CA ILE A 142 2.85 23.64 8.43
C ILE A 142 3.53 22.96 7.25
N VAL A 143 3.28 21.66 7.05
CA VAL A 143 3.98 20.85 6.05
C VAL A 143 3.60 21.25 4.62
N LEU A 144 2.35 21.64 4.38
CA LEU A 144 1.91 22.09 3.06
C LEU A 144 2.59 23.39 2.61
N LYS A 145 3.14 24.17 3.55
CA LYS A 145 3.99 25.34 3.26
C LYS A 145 5.46 24.97 3.04
N SER A 146 5.85 23.75 3.40
CA SER A 146 7.23 23.27 3.24
C SER A 146 7.45 22.68 1.85
N LYS A 147 8.65 22.81 1.29
CA LYS A 147 9.05 22.22 0.00
C LYS A 147 9.48 20.75 0.10
N ASP A 148 9.09 20.04 1.16
CA ASP A 148 9.48 18.65 1.39
C ASP A 148 8.41 17.68 0.87
N ASP A 149 8.55 17.25 -0.38
CA ASP A 149 7.63 16.33 -1.03
C ASP A 149 7.48 14.99 -0.31
N LYS A 150 8.57 14.50 0.31
CA LYS A 150 8.54 13.23 1.04
C LYS A 150 7.71 13.37 2.32
N LEU A 151 7.83 14.50 3.02
CA LEU A 151 7.03 14.81 4.20
C LEU A 151 5.55 15.06 3.83
N GLN A 152 5.28 15.76 2.73
CA GLN A 152 3.92 15.92 2.22
C GLN A 152 3.27 14.57 1.87
N ARG A 153 3.98 13.69 1.15
CA ARG A 153 3.50 12.33 0.84
C ARG A 153 3.23 11.48 2.09
N LEU A 154 4.05 11.64 3.14
CA LEU A 154 3.83 10.96 4.41
C LEU A 154 2.50 11.41 5.04
N LEU A 155 2.23 12.71 5.13
CA LEU A 155 0.97 13.21 5.67
C LEU A 155 -0.24 12.74 4.87
N VAL A 156 -0.11 12.70 3.55
CA VAL A 156 -1.13 12.15 2.67
C VAL A 156 -1.44 10.69 3.03
N THR A 157 -0.40 9.89 3.23
CA THR A 157 -0.55 8.48 3.60
C THR A 157 -1.23 8.32 4.96
N LEU A 158 -0.85 9.15 5.93
CA LEU A 158 -1.46 9.15 7.27
C LEU A 158 -2.93 9.58 7.25
N ALA A 159 -3.28 10.60 6.45
CA ALA A 159 -4.65 11.07 6.33
C ALA A 159 -5.62 10.00 5.80
N ARG A 160 -5.14 9.12 4.91
CA ARG A 160 -5.96 8.13 4.20
C ARG A 160 -6.76 7.23 5.15
N GLY A 161 -6.16 6.83 6.28
CA GLY A 161 -6.82 6.00 7.30
C GLY A 161 -7.84 6.75 8.16
N HIS A 162 -7.84 8.08 8.12
CA HIS A 162 -8.62 8.96 9.00
C HIS A 162 -9.51 9.95 8.24
N LEU A 163 -9.67 9.78 6.92
CA LEU A 163 -10.41 10.70 6.06
C LEU A 163 -11.83 10.99 6.56
N HIS A 164 -12.54 9.97 7.04
CA HIS A 164 -13.92 10.13 7.53
C HIS A 164 -14.01 11.07 8.76
N SER A 165 -13.05 10.97 9.68
CA SER A 165 -12.95 11.86 10.84
C SER A 165 -12.56 13.27 10.41
N LEU A 166 -11.55 13.37 9.54
CA LEU A 166 -11.03 14.63 9.03
C LEU A 166 -12.07 15.45 8.26
N THR A 167 -12.84 14.84 7.35
CA THR A 167 -13.88 15.55 6.57
C THR A 167 -15.02 16.08 7.44
N SER A 168 -15.20 15.51 8.63
CA SER A 168 -16.21 15.93 9.61
C SER A 168 -15.70 17.03 10.56
N SER A 169 -14.38 17.30 10.55
CA SER A 169 -13.74 18.25 11.45
C SER A 169 -13.83 19.69 10.94
N LYS A 170 -14.09 20.63 11.86
CA LYS A 170 -14.11 22.07 11.57
C LYS A 170 -12.68 22.55 11.30
N GLY A 171 -12.38 22.88 10.04
CA GLY A 171 -11.05 23.35 9.62
C GLY A 171 -10.37 22.48 8.57
N PHE A 172 -10.99 21.39 8.13
CA PHE A 172 -10.50 20.61 6.99
C PHE A 172 -10.80 21.33 5.67
N ASP A 173 -9.75 21.91 5.06
CA ASP A 173 -9.83 22.48 3.73
C ASP A 173 -9.71 21.38 2.67
N HIS A 174 -10.88 20.93 2.20
CA HIS A 174 -11.04 19.90 1.19
C HIS A 174 -10.27 20.23 -0.10
N VAL A 175 -10.18 21.51 -0.48
CA VAL A 175 -9.58 21.93 -1.75
C VAL A 175 -8.05 21.84 -1.66
N THR A 176 -7.46 22.42 -0.62
CA THR A 176 -6.00 22.41 -0.44
C THR A 176 -5.48 21.00 -0.18
N MET A 177 -6.22 20.20 0.59
CA MET A 177 -5.86 18.80 0.84
C MET A 177 -5.96 17.96 -0.44
N LEU A 178 -7.07 17.98 -1.18
CA LEU A 178 -7.22 17.21 -2.45
C LEU A 178 -6.17 17.60 -3.51
N LYS A 179 -5.81 18.88 -3.58
CA LYS A 179 -4.74 19.34 -4.48
C LYS A 179 -3.36 18.79 -4.07
N SER A 180 -3.06 18.77 -2.78
CA SER A 180 -1.79 18.24 -2.25
C SER A 180 -1.72 16.71 -2.18
N PHE A 181 -2.85 16.02 -2.31
CA PHE A 181 -2.92 14.57 -2.51
C PHE A 181 -2.47 14.13 -3.92
N HIS A 182 -2.48 15.02 -4.93
CA HIS A 182 -2.22 14.65 -6.32
C HIS A 182 -0.87 15.23 -6.82
N PRO A 183 0.15 14.39 -7.14
CA PRO A 183 1.45 14.84 -7.63
C PRO A 183 1.35 15.76 -8.86
N THR A 184 0.47 15.43 -9.81
CA THR A 184 0.28 16.16 -11.08
C THR A 184 -0.36 17.54 -10.91
N LEU A 185 -1.11 17.77 -9.83
CA LEU A 185 -1.70 19.08 -9.53
C LEU A 185 -0.70 20.01 -8.83
N ARG A 186 0.35 19.47 -8.20
CA ARG A 186 1.49 20.26 -7.69
C ARG A 186 2.32 20.85 -8.83
N GLU A 187 2.63 20.03 -9.84
CA GLU A 187 3.47 20.45 -10.98
C GLU A 187 2.81 21.50 -11.87
N GLN A 188 1.48 21.52 -11.98
CA GLN A 188 0.77 22.53 -12.77
C GLN A 188 0.94 23.95 -12.21
N ASP A 189 1.03 24.13 -10.89
CA ASP A 189 1.25 25.45 -10.30
C ASP A 189 2.73 25.88 -10.39
N ASP A 190 3.69 24.96 -10.33
CA ASP A 190 5.10 25.27 -10.60
C ASP A 190 5.31 25.70 -12.06
N ILE A 191 4.57 25.09 -13.01
CA ILE A 191 4.57 25.49 -14.42
C ILE A 191 3.86 26.84 -14.62
N ILE A 192 2.78 27.12 -13.89
CA ILE A 192 2.07 28.41 -13.98
C ILE A 192 2.85 29.54 -13.30
N GLN A 193 3.61 29.27 -12.23
CA GLN A 193 4.47 30.25 -11.57
C GLN A 193 5.80 30.48 -12.30
N GLN A 194 6.38 29.46 -12.95
CA GLN A 194 7.61 29.64 -13.75
C GLN A 194 7.36 30.30 -15.12
N ASN A 195 6.17 30.13 -15.70
CA ASN A 195 5.78 30.82 -16.93
C ASN A 195 5.48 32.32 -16.73
N GLY A 196 5.48 32.81 -15.48
CA GLY A 196 5.38 34.24 -15.19
C GLY A 196 6.69 35.02 -15.36
N ASP A 197 7.86 34.36 -15.30
CA ASP A 197 9.14 35.06 -15.11
C ASP A 197 10.28 34.68 -16.09
N GLN A 198 10.07 33.83 -17.10
CA GLN A 198 11.11 33.59 -18.11
C GLN A 198 10.57 33.42 -19.54
N GLU A 199 10.45 34.54 -20.25
CA GLU A 199 10.85 34.55 -21.65
C GLU A 199 12.39 34.51 -21.71
N LYS A 200 12.96 33.47 -22.36
CA LYS A 200 14.06 33.53 -23.36
C LYS A 200 15.01 32.31 -23.33
N SER A 201 14.91 31.52 -24.42
CA SER A 201 15.99 30.74 -25.08
C SER A 201 16.56 29.52 -24.30
N THR A 202 16.82 28.32 -24.83
CA THR A 202 17.17 27.87 -26.19
C THR A 202 17.07 26.32 -26.27
N THR A 203 16.80 25.81 -27.48
CA THR A 203 16.90 24.45 -28.08
C THR A 203 18.16 23.62 -27.70
N ALA A 204 18.30 22.28 -27.75
CA ALA A 204 17.59 21.09 -28.30
C ALA A 204 18.26 19.77 -27.74
N PRO A 205 18.20 18.55 -28.36
CA PRO A 205 17.10 17.58 -28.38
C PRO A 205 17.47 16.11 -27.99
N SER A 206 16.42 15.28 -27.90
CA SER A 206 16.33 13.84 -28.27
C SER A 206 15.99 12.83 -27.15
N SER A 207 14.72 12.38 -27.16
CA SER A 207 14.18 11.09 -26.67
C SER A 207 12.65 11.08 -26.58
N GLN A 208 11.96 12.22 -26.76
CA GLN A 208 10.52 12.35 -26.45
C GLN A 208 9.53 12.02 -27.57
N LYS A 209 9.97 11.54 -28.75
CA LYS A 209 9.07 11.50 -29.93
C LYS A 209 7.96 10.45 -29.84
N GLU A 210 8.20 9.30 -29.20
CA GLU A 210 7.19 8.24 -29.01
C GLU A 210 6.19 8.58 -27.88
N ASN A 211 6.69 9.10 -26.76
CA ASN A 211 5.85 9.58 -25.65
C ASN A 211 4.97 10.77 -26.06
N SER A 212 5.46 11.67 -26.93
CA SER A 212 4.66 12.80 -27.41
C SER A 212 3.46 12.35 -28.23
N THR A 213 3.61 11.34 -29.08
CA THR A 213 2.52 10.82 -29.91
C THR A 213 1.46 10.07 -29.11
N GLU A 214 1.88 9.27 -28.12
CA GLU A 214 0.92 8.59 -27.22
C GLU A 214 0.19 9.57 -26.30
N LEU A 215 0.90 10.58 -25.78
CA LEU A 215 0.30 11.63 -24.95
C LEU A 215 -0.72 12.47 -25.76
N GLU A 216 -0.43 12.75 -27.02
CA GLU A 216 -1.33 13.48 -27.92
C GLU A 216 -2.55 12.64 -28.32
N ALA A 217 -2.36 11.34 -28.56
CA ALA A 217 -3.47 10.40 -28.78
C ALA A 217 -4.38 10.29 -27.55
N LEU A 218 -3.82 10.20 -26.34
CA LEU A 218 -4.58 10.19 -25.09
C LEU A 218 -5.30 11.52 -24.85
N ARG A 219 -4.68 12.65 -25.21
CA ARG A 219 -5.31 13.99 -25.12
C ARG A 219 -6.53 14.11 -26.03
N LEU A 220 -6.45 13.56 -27.24
CA LEU A 220 -7.56 13.51 -28.18
C LEU A 220 -8.67 12.59 -27.68
N GLN A 221 -8.33 11.42 -27.10
CA GLN A 221 -9.32 10.52 -26.49
C GLN A 221 -10.03 11.16 -25.29
N VAL A 222 -9.29 11.83 -24.39
CA VAL A 222 -9.88 12.56 -23.26
C VAL A 222 -10.79 13.69 -23.75
N SER A 223 -10.40 14.40 -24.82
CA SER A 223 -11.24 15.46 -25.41
C SER A 223 -12.52 14.88 -26.02
N SER A 224 -12.42 13.74 -26.71
CA SER A 224 -13.58 13.02 -27.26
C SER A 224 -14.52 12.53 -26.15
N LEU A 225 -13.98 11.92 -25.10
CA LEU A 225 -14.76 11.45 -23.95
C LEU A 225 -15.43 12.61 -23.21
N LYS A 226 -14.75 13.74 -23.04
CA LYS A 226 -15.36 14.97 -22.48
C LYS A 226 -16.55 15.43 -23.32
N GLN A 227 -16.43 15.42 -24.64
CA GLN A 227 -17.53 15.77 -25.53
C GLN A 227 -18.70 14.80 -25.41
N GLN A 228 -18.44 13.49 -25.33
CA GLN A 228 -19.46 12.47 -25.10
C GLN A 228 -20.18 12.66 -23.77
N VAL A 229 -19.47 12.98 -22.69
CA VAL A 229 -20.07 13.27 -21.38
C VAL A 229 -20.99 14.49 -21.44
N ILE A 230 -20.60 15.55 -22.15
CA ILE A 230 -21.45 16.73 -22.35
C ILE A 230 -22.72 16.36 -23.12
N THR A 231 -22.59 15.59 -24.21
CA THR A 231 -23.73 15.13 -25.00
C THR A 231 -24.69 14.26 -24.17
N VAL A 232 -24.18 13.25 -23.47
CA VAL A 232 -24.99 12.36 -22.63
C VAL A 232 -25.66 13.15 -21.48
N SER A 233 -24.98 14.14 -20.91
CA SER A 233 -25.60 15.02 -19.91
C SER A 233 -26.77 15.80 -20.50
N SER A 234 -26.62 16.34 -21.71
CA SER A 234 -27.71 17.08 -22.37
C SER A 234 -28.90 16.19 -22.75
N GLU A 235 -28.64 14.95 -23.18
CA GLU A 235 -29.69 13.95 -23.47
C GLU A 235 -30.45 13.55 -22.20
N ARG A 236 -29.73 13.34 -21.10
CA ARG A 236 -30.33 13.06 -19.78
C ARG A 236 -31.25 14.21 -19.35
N ASP A 237 -30.79 15.44 -19.48
CA ASP A 237 -31.56 16.61 -19.07
C ASP A 237 -32.82 16.77 -19.95
N GLN A 238 -32.71 16.51 -21.26
CA GLN A 238 -33.86 16.48 -22.18
C GLN A 238 -34.86 15.37 -21.83
N LEU A 239 -34.38 14.16 -21.50
CA LEU A 239 -35.24 13.05 -21.07
C LEU A 239 -35.95 13.37 -19.74
N GLN A 240 -35.25 14.01 -18.81
CA GLN A 240 -35.83 14.45 -17.53
C GLN A 240 -36.97 15.46 -17.75
N GLU A 241 -36.81 16.38 -18.70
CA GLU A 241 -37.86 17.34 -19.08
C GLU A 241 -39.05 16.63 -19.75
N GLN A 242 -38.80 15.67 -20.66
CA GLN A 242 -39.87 14.88 -21.29
C GLN A 242 -40.66 14.05 -20.27
N ILE A 243 -39.99 13.43 -19.29
CA ILE A 243 -40.66 12.69 -18.20
C ILE A 243 -41.53 13.62 -17.36
N SER A 244 -41.02 14.81 -17.04
CA SER A 244 -41.76 15.82 -16.28
C SER A 244 -43.01 16.28 -17.03
N ALA A 245 -42.89 16.59 -18.32
CA ALA A 245 -44.01 16.96 -19.17
C ALA A 245 -45.04 15.83 -19.34
N ALA A 246 -44.58 14.59 -19.48
CA ALA A 246 -45.44 13.42 -19.56
C ALA A 246 -46.21 13.18 -18.24
N SER A 247 -45.57 13.43 -17.09
CA SER A 247 -46.22 13.34 -15.79
C SER A 247 -47.34 14.37 -15.62
N ILE A 248 -47.14 15.60 -16.10
CA ILE A 248 -48.19 16.65 -16.09
C ILE A 248 -49.38 16.22 -16.96
N LYS A 249 -49.13 15.81 -18.20
CA LYS A 249 -50.19 15.34 -19.12
C LYS A 249 -50.97 14.15 -18.56
N LYS A 250 -50.28 13.24 -17.86
CA LYS A 250 -50.92 12.09 -17.20
C LYS A 250 -51.89 12.54 -16.11
N GLU A 251 -51.54 13.55 -15.32
CA GLU A 251 -52.41 14.07 -14.28
C GLU A 251 -53.59 14.85 -14.86
N GLU A 252 -53.39 15.65 -15.92
CA GLU A 252 -54.47 16.31 -16.66
C GLU A 252 -55.49 15.29 -17.22
N LEU A 253 -55.01 14.22 -17.85
CA LEU A 253 -55.86 13.14 -18.35
C LEU A 253 -56.63 12.44 -17.23
N ARG A 254 -55.99 12.26 -16.06
CA ARG A 254 -56.63 11.67 -14.88
C ARG A 254 -57.79 12.53 -14.38
N GLN A 255 -57.59 13.86 -14.33
CA GLN A 255 -58.63 14.80 -13.93
C GLN A 255 -59.79 14.80 -14.93
N ASN A 256 -59.50 14.91 -16.23
CA ASN A 256 -60.53 14.84 -17.28
C ASN A 256 -61.35 13.54 -17.22
N HIS A 257 -60.70 12.41 -16.94
CA HIS A 257 -61.40 11.14 -16.77
C HIS A 257 -62.32 11.14 -15.55
N ALA A 258 -61.92 11.78 -14.45
CA ALA A 258 -62.77 11.93 -13.27
C ALA A 258 -64.02 12.79 -13.57
N ASP A 259 -63.84 13.88 -14.32
CA ASP A 259 -64.93 14.79 -14.69
C ASP A 259 -65.95 14.08 -15.62
N VAL A 260 -65.46 13.37 -16.65
CA VAL A 260 -66.31 12.57 -17.55
C VAL A 260 -67.04 11.46 -16.79
N ALA A 261 -66.41 10.84 -15.78
CA ALA A 261 -67.08 9.85 -14.94
C ALA A 261 -68.22 10.47 -14.13
N ALA A 262 -68.03 11.69 -13.60
CA ALA A 262 -69.07 12.42 -12.88
C ALA A 262 -70.24 12.82 -13.81
N GLU A 263 -69.96 13.30 -15.03
CA GLU A 263 -70.98 13.60 -16.02
C GLU A 263 -71.79 12.36 -16.42
N ARG A 264 -71.12 11.22 -16.64
CA ARG A 264 -71.78 9.94 -16.94
C ARG A 264 -72.73 9.53 -15.82
N ASP A 265 -72.31 9.69 -14.57
CA ASP A 265 -73.12 9.32 -13.41
C ASP A 265 -74.32 10.27 -13.25
N LEU A 266 -74.16 11.56 -13.55
CA LEU A 266 -75.26 12.54 -13.62
C LEU A 266 -76.24 12.24 -14.75
N LEU A 267 -75.76 11.84 -15.93
CA LEU A 267 -76.63 11.44 -17.03
C LEU A 267 -77.38 10.14 -16.71
N ARG A 268 -76.74 9.21 -16.01
CA ARG A 268 -77.38 7.96 -15.56
C ARG A 268 -78.55 8.25 -14.61
N THR A 269 -78.39 9.18 -13.67
CA THR A 269 -79.48 9.55 -12.76
C THR A 269 -80.62 10.25 -13.52
N LYS A 270 -80.32 11.16 -14.44
CA LYS A 270 -81.33 11.80 -15.31
C LYS A 270 -82.09 10.80 -16.17
N LEU A 271 -81.41 9.81 -16.74
CA LEU A 271 -82.07 8.74 -17.50
C LEU A 271 -83.00 7.91 -16.62
N TRP A 272 -82.60 7.63 -15.39
CA TRP A 272 -83.43 6.89 -14.43
C TRP A 272 -84.70 7.67 -14.05
N THR A 273 -84.61 8.99 -13.83
CA THR A 273 -85.78 9.83 -13.53
C THR A 273 -86.72 9.94 -14.72
N LEU A 274 -86.20 10.18 -15.93
CA LEU A 274 -87.00 10.22 -17.16
C LEU A 274 -87.69 8.88 -17.44
N ALA A 275 -87.03 7.75 -17.15
CA ALA A 275 -87.63 6.42 -17.25
C ALA A 275 -88.78 6.21 -16.25
N ALA A 276 -88.74 6.86 -15.08
CA ALA A 276 -89.83 6.84 -14.11
C ALA A 276 -91.00 7.73 -14.58
N GLU A 277 -90.71 8.95 -15.05
CA GLU A 277 -91.72 9.89 -15.57
C GLU A 277 -92.46 9.34 -16.79
N THR A 278 -91.75 8.71 -17.73
CA THR A 278 -92.36 8.06 -18.90
C THR A 278 -93.28 6.90 -18.52
N LYS A 279 -92.95 6.12 -17.48
CA LYS A 279 -93.86 5.08 -16.95
C LYS A 279 -95.13 5.68 -16.37
N GLU A 280 -95.05 6.81 -15.68
CA GLU A 280 -96.23 7.49 -15.13
C GLU A 280 -97.10 8.11 -16.23
N LEU A 281 -96.48 8.73 -17.24
CA LEU A 281 -97.19 9.23 -18.42
C LEU A 281 -97.86 8.10 -19.21
N GLN A 282 -97.22 6.94 -19.34
CA GLN A 282 -97.80 5.78 -20.01
C GLN A 282 -99.02 5.23 -19.25
N LYS A 283 -98.97 5.20 -17.91
CA LYS A 283 -100.16 4.89 -17.09
C LYS A 283 -101.28 5.91 -17.28
N ALA A 284 -100.95 7.21 -17.35
CA ALA A 284 -101.94 8.26 -17.60
C ALA A 284 -102.54 8.18 -19.01
N ALA A 285 -101.75 7.84 -20.02
CA ALA A 285 -102.21 7.64 -21.39
C ALA A 285 -103.15 6.44 -21.53
N VAL A 286 -102.84 5.30 -20.90
CA VAL A 286 -103.75 4.13 -20.84
C VAL A 286 -105.07 4.48 -20.14
N LYS A 287 -105.02 5.36 -19.13
CA LYS A 287 -106.21 5.88 -18.44
C LYS A 287 -107.03 6.83 -19.32
N LYS A 288 -106.38 7.59 -20.21
CA LYS A 288 -107.02 8.53 -21.15
C LYS A 288 -107.58 7.83 -22.39
N SER A 289 -106.93 6.79 -22.91
CA SER A 289 -107.50 5.96 -24.00
C SER A 289 -108.72 5.18 -23.51
N ALA A 290 -108.71 4.68 -22.27
CA ALA A 290 -109.90 4.08 -21.64
C ALA A 290 -111.04 5.09 -21.34
N GLN A 291 -110.76 6.39 -21.41
CA GLN A 291 -111.74 7.49 -21.27
C GLN A 291 -112.27 7.96 -22.64
N MET A 292 -111.56 7.70 -23.74
CA MET A 292 -111.96 8.06 -25.10
C MET A 292 -112.78 6.97 -25.83
N ASP A 293 -112.78 5.71 -25.35
CA ASP A 293 -113.63 4.64 -25.90
C ASP A 293 -115.12 4.74 -25.49
N ARG A 294 -115.63 5.95 -25.22
CA ARG A 294 -117.03 6.13 -24.78
C ARG A 294 -117.85 7.21 -25.47
N ASP A 295 -117.34 7.92 -26.47
CA ASP A 295 -118.15 8.84 -27.28
C ASP A 295 -117.60 8.94 -28.72
N GLU A 296 -118.06 8.06 -29.61
CA GLU A 296 -118.12 8.32 -31.06
C GLU A 296 -119.47 7.81 -31.59
N ASP A 297 -120.36 8.73 -31.99
CA ASP A 297 -121.53 8.45 -32.82
C ASP A 297 -121.73 9.57 -33.86
N GLY A 298 -121.92 9.12 -35.12
CA GLY A 298 -122.60 9.77 -36.25
C GLY A 298 -122.21 11.20 -36.66
N THR A 299 -121.96 11.53 -37.93
CA THR A 299 -122.71 11.11 -39.13
C THR A 299 -122.04 11.69 -40.39
N SER A 300 -122.18 10.95 -41.49
CA SER A 300 -121.74 11.27 -42.86
C SER A 300 -122.63 12.29 -43.58
N ASP A 301 -122.07 13.10 -44.47
CA ASP A 301 -122.76 13.55 -45.70
C ASP A 301 -121.75 13.94 -46.80
N PRO A 302 -121.97 13.61 -48.10
CA PRO A 302 -120.95 13.66 -49.13
C PRO A 302 -120.96 14.98 -49.91
N ASN A 303 -119.79 15.31 -50.47
CA ASN A 303 -119.54 16.30 -51.53
C ASN A 303 -118.96 17.66 -51.09
N LYS A 304 -117.65 17.64 -50.83
CA LYS A 304 -116.64 18.73 -50.96
C LYS A 304 -115.28 18.07 -50.72
N LYS A 305 -114.22 18.41 -51.48
CA LYS A 305 -112.84 17.84 -51.33
C LYS A 305 -112.52 17.65 -49.84
N SER A 306 -112.38 16.39 -49.43
CA SER A 306 -112.62 15.99 -48.04
C SER A 306 -111.45 16.35 -47.12
N SER A 307 -111.74 16.79 -45.90
CA SER A 307 -110.77 16.96 -44.80
C SER A 307 -109.95 15.68 -44.54
N ALA A 308 -110.52 14.52 -44.88
CA ALA A 308 -109.87 13.22 -44.76
C ALA A 308 -108.72 13.00 -45.76
N GLU A 309 -108.70 13.66 -46.92
CA GLU A 309 -107.56 13.58 -47.86
C GLU A 309 -106.36 14.42 -47.39
N ILE A 310 -106.60 15.58 -46.78
CA ILE A 310 -105.54 16.42 -46.20
C ILE A 310 -104.94 15.74 -44.97
N GLU A 311 -105.78 15.20 -44.08
CA GLU A 311 -105.30 14.40 -42.95
C GLU A 311 -104.58 13.12 -43.39
N ALA A 312 -105.00 12.46 -44.47
CA ALA A 312 -104.30 11.30 -45.01
C ALA A 312 -102.92 11.66 -45.59
N GLU A 313 -102.80 12.79 -46.29
CA GLU A 313 -101.52 13.28 -46.85
C GLU A 313 -100.56 13.76 -45.74
N GLU A 314 -101.06 14.47 -44.73
CA GLU A 314 -100.27 14.88 -43.55
C GLU A 314 -99.79 13.67 -42.75
N ASN A 315 -100.66 12.67 -42.54
CA ASN A 315 -100.28 11.42 -41.89
C ASN A 315 -99.26 10.63 -42.71
N ALA A 316 -99.33 10.67 -44.05
CA ALA A 316 -98.34 10.05 -44.92
C ALA A 316 -96.95 10.75 -44.80
N GLN A 317 -96.91 12.08 -44.74
CA GLN A 317 -95.66 12.83 -44.52
C GLN A 317 -95.06 12.58 -43.14
N ILE A 318 -95.88 12.48 -42.10
CA ILE A 318 -95.43 12.14 -40.74
C ILE A 318 -94.83 10.74 -40.73
N LEU A 319 -95.48 9.76 -41.36
CA LEU A 319 -94.97 8.39 -41.46
C LEU A 319 -93.64 8.33 -42.24
N GLU A 320 -93.49 9.09 -43.33
CA GLU A 320 -92.24 9.14 -44.09
C GLU A 320 -91.10 9.77 -43.26
N THR A 321 -91.40 10.82 -42.50
CA THR A 321 -90.44 11.50 -41.61
C THR A 321 -89.99 10.55 -40.50
N LEU A 322 -90.94 9.89 -39.84
CA LEU A 322 -90.64 8.88 -38.81
C LEU A 322 -89.83 7.71 -39.38
N GLN A 323 -90.11 7.26 -40.61
CA GLN A 323 -89.30 6.23 -41.28
C GLN A 323 -87.88 6.70 -41.62
N ARG A 324 -87.69 7.98 -41.95
CA ARG A 324 -86.38 8.58 -42.19
C ARG A 324 -85.57 8.68 -40.89
N GLU A 325 -86.18 9.15 -39.81
CA GLU A 325 -85.56 9.21 -38.48
C GLU A 325 -85.23 7.81 -37.94
N LEU A 326 -86.11 6.83 -38.14
CA LEU A 326 -85.84 5.43 -37.77
C LEU A 326 -84.64 4.85 -38.54
N ARG A 327 -84.44 5.26 -39.81
CA ARG A 327 -83.25 4.86 -40.59
C ARG A 327 -81.97 5.52 -40.06
N VAL A 328 -82.02 6.82 -39.76
CA VAL A 328 -80.88 7.56 -39.22
C VAL A 328 -80.47 6.97 -37.87
N THR A 329 -81.40 6.82 -36.93
CA THR A 329 -81.14 6.23 -35.60
C THR A 329 -80.59 4.81 -35.67
N ARG A 330 -81.07 3.97 -36.61
CA ARG A 330 -80.49 2.64 -36.86
C ARG A 330 -79.05 2.73 -37.36
N SER A 331 -78.75 3.66 -38.26
CA SER A 331 -77.39 3.87 -38.78
C SER A 331 -76.42 4.38 -37.70
N GLU A 332 -76.85 5.33 -36.86
CA GLU A 332 -76.08 5.86 -35.74
C GLU A 332 -75.83 4.79 -34.67
N SER A 333 -76.86 3.97 -34.37
CA SER A 333 -76.73 2.81 -33.48
C SER A 333 -75.72 1.80 -34.03
N GLY A 334 -75.71 1.57 -35.35
CA GLY A 334 -74.72 0.72 -36.02
C GLY A 334 -73.29 1.25 -35.87
N LEU A 335 -73.09 2.55 -36.10
CA LEU A 335 -71.78 3.20 -35.95
C LEU A 335 -71.28 3.18 -34.49
N LEU A 336 -72.15 3.43 -33.52
CA LEU A 336 -71.80 3.35 -32.10
C LEU A 336 -71.39 1.94 -31.69
N LYS A 337 -72.11 0.90 -32.14
CA LYS A 337 -71.74 -0.50 -31.91
C LYS A 337 -70.37 -0.85 -32.52
N ALA A 338 -70.07 -0.35 -33.72
CA ALA A 338 -68.78 -0.56 -34.36
C ALA A 338 -67.63 0.14 -33.60
N ARG A 339 -67.84 1.39 -33.16
CA ARG A 339 -66.87 2.12 -32.31
C ARG A 339 -66.64 1.41 -30.98
N TRP A 340 -67.71 0.98 -30.32
CA TRP A 340 -67.64 0.21 -29.08
C TRP A 340 -66.86 -1.10 -29.25
N ALA A 341 -67.11 -1.84 -30.33
CA ALA A 341 -66.36 -3.06 -30.63
C ALA A 341 -64.86 -2.79 -30.81
N LYS A 342 -64.50 -1.73 -31.57
CA LYS A 342 -63.11 -1.32 -31.75
C LYS A 342 -62.46 -0.91 -30.42
N GLU A 343 -63.16 -0.16 -29.59
CA GLU A 343 -62.63 0.27 -28.29
C GLU A 343 -62.49 -0.90 -27.30
N LYS A 344 -63.44 -1.84 -27.33
CA LYS A 344 -63.35 -3.09 -26.56
C LYS A 344 -62.11 -3.90 -26.96
N THR A 345 -61.80 -4.00 -28.26
CA THR A 345 -60.58 -4.69 -28.71
C THR A 345 -59.31 -3.99 -28.25
N LYS A 346 -59.23 -2.65 -28.34
CA LYS A 346 -58.07 -1.89 -27.84
C LYS A 346 -57.89 -2.06 -26.33
N SER A 347 -58.97 -1.94 -25.56
CA SER A 347 -58.94 -2.13 -24.11
C SER A 347 -58.46 -3.53 -23.75
N SER A 348 -58.88 -4.57 -24.49
CA SER A 348 -58.37 -5.93 -24.31
C SER A 348 -56.87 -6.05 -24.60
N ILE A 349 -56.37 -5.42 -25.67
CA ILE A 349 -54.95 -5.43 -26.03
C ILE A 349 -54.12 -4.72 -24.95
N LEU A 350 -54.53 -3.53 -24.53
CA LEU A 350 -53.84 -2.79 -23.46
C LEU A 350 -53.83 -3.56 -22.13
N THR A 351 -54.90 -4.30 -21.83
CA THR A 351 -54.94 -5.15 -20.62
C THR A 351 -53.91 -6.28 -20.71
N GLN A 352 -53.78 -6.90 -21.88
CA GLN A 352 -52.78 -7.93 -22.13
C GLN A 352 -51.35 -7.39 -22.05
N GLU A 353 -51.07 -6.24 -22.69
CA GLU A 353 -49.77 -5.58 -22.63
C GLU A 353 -49.36 -5.21 -21.20
N ASN A 354 -50.31 -4.73 -20.37
CA ASN A 354 -50.05 -4.45 -18.97
C ASN A 354 -49.69 -5.71 -18.17
N GLU A 355 -50.36 -6.83 -18.41
CA GLU A 355 -50.02 -8.10 -17.76
C GLU A 355 -48.66 -8.63 -18.19
N ASP A 356 -48.28 -8.46 -19.46
CA ASP A 356 -46.98 -8.91 -19.95
C ASP A 356 -45.83 -8.01 -19.45
N LEU A 357 -46.03 -6.69 -19.40
CA LEU A 357 -45.08 -5.76 -18.75
C LEU A 357 -44.90 -6.09 -17.27
N LYS A 358 -45.98 -6.43 -16.57
CA LYS A 358 -45.93 -6.82 -15.15
C LYS A 358 -45.09 -8.09 -14.94
N LYS A 359 -45.22 -9.09 -15.82
CA LYS A 359 -44.36 -10.28 -15.79
C LYS A 359 -42.89 -9.94 -16.05
N SER A 360 -42.62 -9.07 -17.02
CA SER A 360 -41.25 -8.65 -17.34
C SER A 360 -40.57 -7.92 -16.17
N ILE A 361 -41.29 -6.99 -15.52
CA ILE A 361 -40.80 -6.28 -14.34
C ILE A 361 -40.51 -7.24 -13.19
N GLU A 362 -41.36 -8.24 -12.99
CA GLU A 362 -41.16 -9.24 -11.94
C GLU A 362 -39.92 -10.12 -12.21
N LEU A 363 -39.68 -10.50 -13.46
CA LEU A 363 -38.49 -11.27 -13.85
C LEU A 363 -37.21 -10.45 -13.65
N GLU A 364 -37.24 -9.16 -14.00
CA GLU A 364 -36.13 -8.24 -13.76
C GLU A 364 -35.88 -7.99 -12.26
N ARG A 365 -36.94 -7.92 -11.44
CA ARG A 365 -36.80 -7.82 -9.98
C ARG A 365 -36.12 -9.06 -9.40
N ARG A 366 -36.47 -10.26 -9.89
CA ARG A 366 -35.85 -11.52 -9.44
C ARG A 366 -34.39 -11.62 -9.86
N SER A 367 -34.05 -11.24 -11.09
CA SER A 367 -32.65 -11.23 -11.54
C SER A 367 -31.80 -10.23 -10.73
N ARG A 368 -32.33 -9.02 -10.49
CA ARG A 368 -31.67 -8.02 -9.62
C ARG A 368 -31.48 -8.55 -8.20
N ALA A 369 -32.49 -9.19 -7.62
CA ALA A 369 -32.37 -9.78 -6.28
C ALA A 369 -31.25 -10.84 -6.23
N SER A 370 -31.21 -11.75 -7.21
CA SER A 370 -30.17 -12.78 -7.32
C SER A 370 -28.77 -12.19 -7.47
N ILE A 371 -28.59 -11.19 -8.35
CA ILE A 371 -27.29 -10.50 -8.52
C ILE A 371 -26.86 -9.82 -7.21
N THR A 372 -27.79 -9.17 -6.49
CA THR A 372 -27.45 -8.54 -5.20
C THR A 372 -27.10 -9.54 -4.11
N GLU A 373 -27.68 -10.74 -4.14
CA GLU A 373 -27.36 -11.80 -3.19
C GLU A 373 -25.98 -12.39 -3.45
N PHE A 374 -25.65 -12.64 -4.72
CA PHE A 374 -24.31 -13.07 -5.14
C PHE A 374 -23.24 -12.06 -4.73
N ALA A 375 -23.45 -10.77 -5.04
CA ALA A 375 -22.52 -9.71 -4.64
C ALA A 375 -22.36 -9.61 -3.11
N ARG A 376 -23.42 -9.86 -2.32
CA ARG A 376 -23.33 -9.89 -0.85
C ARG A 376 -22.52 -11.06 -0.34
N GLU A 377 -22.62 -12.23 -0.98
CA GLU A 377 -21.85 -13.41 -0.59
C GLU A 377 -20.36 -13.24 -0.92
N ASP A 378 -20.02 -12.67 -2.07
CA ASP A 378 -18.64 -12.32 -2.42
C ASP A 378 -18.02 -11.35 -1.41
N VAL A 379 -18.76 -10.29 -1.03
CA VAL A 379 -18.31 -9.34 0.00
C VAL A 379 -18.14 -10.04 1.36
N ARG A 380 -19.04 -10.97 1.72
CA ARG A 380 -18.94 -11.74 2.98
C ARG A 380 -17.70 -12.63 2.99
N ASN A 381 -17.38 -13.27 1.86
CA ASN A 381 -16.21 -14.12 1.74
C ASN A 381 -14.92 -13.30 1.76
N ALA A 382 -14.86 -12.18 1.02
CA ALA A 382 -13.74 -11.25 1.08
C ALA A 382 -13.51 -10.72 2.51
N LEU A 383 -14.58 -10.41 3.25
CA LEU A 383 -14.47 -9.97 4.65
C LEU A 383 -13.89 -11.06 5.56
N LYS A 384 -14.29 -12.33 5.37
CA LYS A 384 -13.73 -13.46 6.11
C LYS A 384 -12.24 -13.65 5.82
N ASP A 385 -11.83 -13.51 4.56
CA ASP A 385 -10.43 -13.64 4.15
C ASP A 385 -9.58 -12.51 4.74
N GLU A 386 -10.06 -11.27 4.69
CA GLU A 386 -9.41 -10.12 5.35
C GLU A 386 -9.33 -10.30 6.87
N GLN A 387 -10.39 -10.83 7.49
CA GLN A 387 -10.39 -11.13 8.92
C GLN A 387 -9.35 -12.21 9.28
N LYS A 388 -9.18 -13.22 8.42
CA LYS A 388 -8.13 -14.23 8.60
C LYS A 388 -6.73 -13.63 8.49
N VAL A 389 -6.49 -12.80 7.47
CA VAL A 389 -5.20 -12.12 7.28
C VAL A 389 -4.87 -11.21 8.47
N THR A 390 -5.84 -10.46 8.99
CA THR A 390 -5.63 -9.60 10.17
C THR A 390 -5.34 -10.40 11.43
N THR A 391 -5.97 -11.56 11.63
CA THR A 391 -5.63 -12.46 12.75
C THR A 391 -4.21 -13.02 12.63
N ASP A 392 -3.79 -13.43 11.43
CA ASP A 392 -2.44 -13.95 11.19
C ASP A 392 -1.37 -12.87 11.39
N LEU A 393 -1.62 -11.63 10.91
CA LEU A 393 -0.74 -10.49 11.13
C LEU A 393 -0.64 -10.13 12.62
N THR A 394 -1.75 -10.19 13.35
CA THR A 394 -1.77 -9.94 14.80
C THR A 394 -0.94 -10.99 15.55
N ALA A 395 -1.06 -12.26 15.18
CA ALA A 395 -0.27 -13.34 15.76
C ALA A 395 1.24 -13.17 15.47
N LYS A 396 1.60 -12.82 14.22
CA LYS A 396 2.99 -12.53 13.83
C LYS A 396 3.56 -11.32 14.58
N PHE A 397 2.75 -10.28 14.77
CA PHE A 397 3.15 -9.10 15.53
C PHE A 397 3.40 -9.42 17.01
N ALA A 398 2.54 -10.24 17.63
CA ALA A 398 2.74 -10.71 18.99
C ALA A 398 4.03 -11.54 19.13
N GLN A 399 4.30 -12.45 18.19
CA GLN A 399 5.52 -13.25 18.15
C GLN A 399 6.77 -12.37 17.99
N ALA A 400 6.75 -11.40 17.08
CA ALA A 400 7.86 -10.47 16.88
C ALA A 400 8.11 -9.59 18.12
N SER A 401 7.04 -9.14 18.78
CA SER A 401 7.14 -8.37 20.02
C SER A 401 7.76 -9.19 21.16
N GLN A 402 7.38 -10.47 21.28
CA GLN A 402 7.98 -11.38 22.27
C GLN A 402 9.45 -11.64 21.98
N ALA A 403 9.82 -11.86 20.71
CA ALA A 403 11.22 -12.04 20.30
C ALA A 403 12.07 -10.80 20.64
N LEU A 404 11.56 -9.59 20.34
CA LEU A 404 12.24 -8.34 20.68
C LEU A 404 12.46 -8.19 22.19
N GLU A 405 11.47 -8.57 23.00
CA GLU A 405 11.59 -8.54 24.47
C GLU A 405 12.64 -9.53 24.97
N THR A 406 12.74 -10.73 24.37
CA THR A 406 13.81 -11.67 24.72
C THR A 406 15.21 -11.15 24.37
N GLU A 407 15.37 -10.47 23.22
CA GLU A 407 16.63 -9.85 22.83
C GLU A 407 17.00 -8.65 23.71
N ARG A 408 16.01 -7.86 24.15
CA ARG A 408 16.22 -6.80 25.15
C ARG A 408 16.73 -7.34 26.48
N LYS A 409 16.18 -8.47 26.95
CA LYS A 409 16.66 -9.13 28.17
C LYS A 409 18.09 -9.64 28.01
N ARG A 410 18.41 -10.26 26.87
CA ARG A 410 19.78 -10.73 26.56
C ARG A 410 20.78 -9.58 26.51
N THR A 411 20.44 -8.48 25.84
CA THR A 411 21.32 -7.31 25.76
C THR A 411 21.51 -6.66 27.12
N ALA A 412 20.46 -6.59 27.97
CA ALA A 412 20.59 -6.12 29.34
C ALA A 412 21.57 -6.98 30.18
N THR A 413 21.50 -8.31 30.06
CA THR A 413 22.45 -9.22 30.73
C THR A 413 23.88 -9.01 30.24
N LEU A 414 24.09 -8.92 28.92
CA LEU A 414 25.41 -8.67 28.35
C LEU A 414 26.00 -7.32 28.80
N VAL A 415 25.18 -6.26 28.86
CA VAL A 415 25.62 -4.95 29.36
C VAL A 415 26.05 -5.05 30.83
N GLN A 416 25.33 -5.83 31.65
CA GLN A 416 25.70 -6.04 33.05
C GLN A 416 27.04 -6.80 33.17
N GLU A 417 27.26 -7.85 32.37
CA GLU A 417 28.53 -8.59 32.33
C GLU A 417 29.69 -7.70 31.87
N VAL A 418 29.48 -6.87 30.84
CA VAL A 418 30.48 -5.89 30.37
C VAL A 418 30.80 -4.86 31.44
N ALA A 419 29.80 -4.37 32.19
CA ALA A 419 30.03 -3.44 33.28
C ALA A 419 30.86 -4.09 34.41
N GLN A 420 30.55 -5.34 34.76
CA GLN A 420 31.28 -6.08 35.79
C GLN A 420 32.73 -6.34 35.39
N THR A 421 32.95 -6.79 34.16
CA THR A 421 34.31 -7.04 33.63
C THR A 421 35.13 -5.75 33.55
N LYS A 422 34.52 -4.63 33.12
CA LYS A 422 35.17 -3.31 33.16
C LYS A 422 35.58 -2.91 34.58
N GLY A 423 34.70 -3.09 35.56
CA GLY A 423 35.00 -2.81 36.96
C GLY A 423 36.19 -3.62 37.50
N ASN A 424 36.23 -4.92 37.17
CA ASN A 424 37.35 -5.79 37.54
C ASN A 424 38.67 -5.33 36.90
N LEU A 425 38.65 -4.95 35.62
CA LEU A 425 39.83 -4.43 34.92
C LEU A 425 40.32 -3.09 35.49
N GLU A 426 39.41 -2.20 35.87
CA GLU A 426 39.77 -0.95 36.54
C GLU A 426 40.37 -1.18 37.92
N LEU A 427 39.85 -2.15 38.68
CA LEU A 427 40.40 -2.53 39.99
C LEU A 427 41.83 -3.08 39.84
N GLU A 428 42.06 -3.91 38.82
CA GLU A 428 43.38 -4.46 38.53
C GLU A 428 44.36 -3.38 38.03
N ARG A 429 43.90 -2.44 37.20
CA ARG A 429 44.70 -1.26 36.81
C ARG A 429 45.07 -0.43 38.03
N ARG A 430 44.13 -0.20 38.97
CA ARG A 430 44.40 0.56 40.20
C ARG A 430 45.45 -0.13 41.07
N ARG A 431 45.38 -1.45 41.23
CA ARG A 431 46.43 -2.24 41.92
C ARG A 431 47.80 -2.06 41.27
N ASN A 432 47.87 -2.13 39.93
CA ASN A 432 49.12 -1.95 39.20
C ASN A 432 49.68 -0.52 39.27
N THR A 433 48.82 0.50 39.30
CA THR A 433 49.26 1.90 39.50
C THR A 433 49.66 2.21 40.95
N GLY A 434 49.17 1.44 41.92
CA GLY A 434 49.50 1.58 43.34
C GLY A 434 50.87 0.99 43.73
N MET A 435 51.52 0.25 42.83
CA MET A 435 52.85 -0.29 43.11
C MET A 435 53.89 0.82 43.22
N SER A 436 54.60 0.83 44.35
CA SER A 436 55.75 1.69 44.61
C SER A 436 56.81 1.51 43.52
N LEU A 437 57.57 2.58 43.19
CA LEU A 437 58.73 2.50 42.29
C LEU A 437 59.68 1.34 42.68
N ARG A 438 59.86 1.11 43.98
CA ARG A 438 60.69 -0.01 44.48
C ARG A 438 60.12 -1.38 44.17
N GLU A 439 58.80 -1.53 44.20
CA GLU A 439 58.12 -2.79 43.87
C GLU A 439 58.18 -3.06 42.38
N ARG A 440 58.03 -2.01 41.56
CA ARG A 440 58.21 -2.07 40.11
C ARG A 440 59.65 -2.44 39.72
N ASP A 441 60.65 -1.86 40.38
CA ASP A 441 62.06 -2.16 40.14
C ASP A 441 62.40 -3.59 40.56
N ARG A 442 61.89 -4.06 41.71
CA ARG A 442 62.00 -5.47 42.13
C ARG A 442 61.38 -6.41 41.11
N MET A 443 60.17 -6.10 40.62
CA MET A 443 59.49 -6.91 39.62
C MET A 443 60.29 -6.96 38.30
N HIS A 444 60.83 -5.83 37.84
CA HIS A 444 61.68 -5.78 36.65
C HIS A 444 63.00 -6.53 36.82
N GLU A 445 63.58 -6.53 38.01
CA GLU A 445 64.77 -7.34 38.33
C GLU A 445 64.44 -8.83 38.31
N THR A 446 63.33 -9.24 38.91
CA THR A 446 62.86 -10.64 38.86
C THR A 446 62.58 -11.09 37.42
N ILE A 447 61.94 -10.25 36.62
CA ILE A 447 61.69 -10.54 35.19
C ILE A 447 63.02 -10.66 34.43
N ARG A 448 64.01 -9.80 34.70
CA ARG A 448 65.34 -9.91 34.09
C ARG A 448 66.05 -11.20 34.49
N ALA A 449 65.99 -11.59 35.75
CA ALA A 449 66.55 -12.84 36.25
C ALA A 449 65.88 -14.06 35.60
N GLN A 450 64.55 -14.10 35.56
CA GLN A 450 63.79 -15.17 34.90
C GLN A 450 64.08 -15.24 33.40
N LYS A 451 64.23 -14.09 32.72
CA LYS A 451 64.59 -14.06 31.30
C LYS A 451 66.00 -14.61 31.05
N ALA A 452 66.95 -14.33 31.94
CA ALA A 452 68.30 -14.89 31.85
C ALA A 452 68.29 -16.41 32.08
N GLU A 453 67.52 -16.88 33.06
CA GLU A 453 67.35 -18.32 33.34
C GLU A 453 66.72 -19.07 32.15
N ILE A 454 65.64 -18.52 31.57
CA ILE A 454 65.03 -19.08 30.35
C ILE A 454 66.04 -19.13 29.21
N SER A 455 66.85 -18.08 29.03
CA SER A 455 67.88 -18.05 27.99
C SER A 455 68.93 -19.15 28.19
N ALA A 456 69.35 -19.42 29.43
CA ALA A 456 70.29 -20.49 29.75
C ALA A 456 69.69 -21.88 29.49
N LEU A 457 68.43 -22.10 29.89
CA LEU A 457 67.71 -23.35 29.64
C LEU A 457 67.51 -23.60 28.14
N VAL A 458 67.21 -22.56 27.36
CA VAL A 458 67.13 -22.66 25.88
C VAL A 458 68.48 -23.06 25.29
N GLY A 459 69.58 -22.44 25.74
CA GLY A 459 70.93 -22.81 25.32
C GLY A 459 71.26 -24.28 25.63
N GLY A 460 70.95 -24.75 26.85
CA GLY A 460 71.13 -26.15 27.24
C GLY A 460 70.29 -27.12 26.41
N ARG A 461 69.02 -26.80 26.14
CA ARG A 461 68.15 -27.58 25.26
C ARG A 461 68.74 -27.70 23.85
N ASP A 462 69.30 -26.62 23.32
CA ASP A 462 69.85 -26.60 21.97
C ASP A 462 71.18 -27.37 21.88
N GLU A 463 71.99 -27.41 22.95
CA GLU A 463 73.15 -28.30 23.06
C GLU A 463 72.73 -29.78 23.11
N ILE A 464 71.79 -30.14 23.99
CA ILE A 464 71.27 -31.53 24.08
C ILE A 464 70.68 -31.97 22.74
N LYS A 465 70.01 -31.07 22.02
CA LYS A 465 69.48 -31.35 20.67
C LYS A 465 70.60 -31.63 19.65
N ARG A 466 71.74 -30.94 19.75
CA ARG A 466 72.92 -31.21 18.92
C ARG A 466 73.52 -32.57 19.25
N GLU A 467 73.73 -32.87 20.52
CA GLU A 467 74.24 -34.19 20.96
C GLU A 467 73.33 -35.34 20.51
N LEU A 468 72.01 -35.19 20.68
CA LEU A 468 71.02 -36.19 20.26
C LEU A 468 71.08 -36.44 18.75
N ASN A 469 71.28 -35.40 17.94
CA ASN A 469 71.43 -35.56 16.49
C ASN A 469 72.70 -36.35 16.14
N THR A 470 73.82 -36.07 16.80
CA THR A 470 75.08 -36.82 16.61
C THR A 470 74.91 -38.30 16.99
N VAL A 471 74.29 -38.58 18.14
CA VAL A 471 74.02 -39.97 18.55
C VAL A 471 73.07 -40.66 17.56
N ARG A 472 72.07 -39.94 17.03
CA ARG A 472 71.15 -40.49 16.02
C ARG A 472 71.86 -40.81 14.71
N THR A 473 72.78 -39.97 14.24
CA THR A 473 73.54 -40.25 13.01
C THR A 473 74.49 -41.41 13.21
N GLU A 474 75.18 -41.50 14.34
CA GLU A 474 76.01 -42.65 14.69
C GLU A 474 75.21 -43.95 14.73
N LYS A 475 74.03 -43.93 15.38
CA LYS A 475 73.16 -45.10 15.44
C LYS A 475 72.63 -45.51 14.07
N LYS A 476 72.29 -44.54 13.21
CA LYS A 476 71.88 -44.79 11.83
C LYS A 476 73.01 -45.45 11.04
N ASN A 477 74.23 -44.92 11.11
CA ASN A 477 75.40 -45.49 10.45
C ASN A 477 75.67 -46.93 10.91
N GLU A 478 75.47 -47.21 12.20
CA GLU A 478 75.61 -48.57 12.75
C GLU A 478 74.52 -49.52 12.24
N ILE A 479 73.26 -49.05 12.16
CA ILE A 479 72.16 -49.83 11.57
C ILE A 479 72.44 -50.12 10.09
N ASP A 480 72.88 -49.11 9.32
CA ASP A 480 73.15 -49.25 7.90
C ASP A 480 74.28 -50.26 7.65
N ARG A 481 75.35 -50.24 8.47
CA ARG A 481 76.43 -51.26 8.43
C ARG A 481 75.93 -52.66 8.72
N LYS A 482 75.11 -52.84 9.77
CA LYS A 482 74.53 -54.14 10.12
C LYS A 482 73.58 -54.66 9.04
N TRP A 483 72.79 -53.76 8.45
CA TRP A 483 71.89 -54.08 7.34
C TRP A 483 72.68 -54.55 6.12
N GLU A 484 73.77 -53.86 5.78
CA GLU A 484 74.62 -54.23 4.64
C GLU A 484 75.24 -55.63 4.81
N ILE A 485 75.77 -55.94 5.99
CA ILE A 485 76.29 -57.28 6.31
C ILE A 485 75.19 -58.33 6.19
N THR A 486 74.01 -58.07 6.77
CA THR A 486 72.86 -58.99 6.72
C THR A 486 72.40 -59.22 5.28
N HIS A 487 72.39 -58.17 4.45
CA HIS A 487 72.00 -58.25 3.06
C HIS A 487 73.00 -59.10 2.25
N LYS A 488 74.31 -58.90 2.46
CA LYS A 488 75.36 -59.73 1.86
C LYS A 488 75.23 -61.21 2.25
N MET A 489 74.97 -61.49 3.53
CA MET A 489 74.73 -62.85 4.03
C MET A 489 73.49 -63.50 3.43
N ASN A 490 72.36 -62.79 3.37
CA ASN A 490 71.13 -63.31 2.76
C ASN A 490 71.28 -63.61 1.27
N ALA A 491 71.98 -62.76 0.51
CA ALA A 491 72.27 -63.02 -0.91
C ALA A 491 73.14 -64.27 -1.08
N LEU A 492 74.09 -64.50 -0.18
CA LEU A 492 74.91 -65.71 -0.14
C LEU A 492 74.07 -66.95 0.12
N ILE A 493 73.20 -66.91 1.15
CA ILE A 493 72.30 -68.02 1.49
C ILE A 493 71.37 -68.34 0.33
N GLN A 494 70.80 -67.32 -0.34
CA GLN A 494 69.99 -67.52 -1.54
C GLN A 494 70.78 -68.19 -2.66
N THR A 495 72.01 -67.74 -2.90
CA THR A 495 72.89 -68.37 -3.90
C THR A 495 73.15 -69.83 -3.54
N MET A 496 73.45 -70.15 -2.28
CA MET A 496 73.66 -71.52 -1.83
C MET A 496 72.41 -72.39 -2.01
N ASN A 497 71.21 -71.87 -1.74
CA ASN A 497 69.96 -72.61 -1.91
C ASN A 497 69.61 -72.90 -3.38
N ASN A 498 70.09 -72.07 -4.32
CA ASN A 498 69.80 -72.24 -5.75
C ASN A 498 70.64 -73.33 -6.42
N TRP A 499 71.76 -73.74 -5.83
CA TRP A 499 72.70 -74.68 -6.44
C TRP A 499 72.92 -75.87 -5.51
N CYS A 500 72.52 -77.08 -5.94
CA CYS A 500 72.79 -78.32 -5.21
C CYS A 500 74.11 -79.00 -5.63
N GLU A 501 74.71 -78.56 -6.73
CA GLU A 501 75.95 -79.06 -7.30
C GLU A 501 76.70 -77.94 -8.04
N CYS A 502 77.98 -78.15 -8.34
CA CYS A 502 78.73 -77.18 -9.10
C CYS A 502 78.25 -77.11 -10.57
N ARG A 503 77.71 -75.97 -11.01
CA ARG A 503 77.32 -75.72 -12.41
C ARG A 503 78.38 -76.02 -13.48
N HIS A 504 79.66 -76.05 -13.11
CA HIS A 504 80.76 -76.28 -14.06
C HIS A 504 81.30 -77.70 -14.01
N CYS A 505 81.51 -78.27 -12.82
CA CYS A 505 82.14 -79.58 -12.68
C CYS A 505 81.21 -80.69 -12.14
N GLY A 506 79.97 -80.36 -11.78
CA GLY A 506 78.99 -81.30 -11.23
C GLY A 506 79.30 -81.83 -9.82
N ALA A 507 80.39 -81.37 -9.18
CA ALA A 507 80.76 -81.81 -7.84
C ALA A 507 79.72 -81.38 -6.79
N ASP A 508 79.46 -82.25 -5.83
CA ASP A 508 78.55 -82.03 -4.71
C ASP A 508 79.21 -81.14 -3.63
N PHE A 509 78.42 -80.17 -3.14
CA PHE A 509 78.52 -79.33 -1.93
C PHE A 509 79.88 -78.99 -1.25
N GLY A 510 81.00 -79.04 -1.97
CA GLY A 510 82.25 -78.42 -1.55
C GLY A 510 82.30 -76.97 -2.07
N THR A 511 81.87 -75.99 -1.28
CA THR A 511 81.98 -74.56 -1.63
C THR A 511 82.67 -73.74 -0.54
N TYR A 512 83.39 -72.69 -0.91
CA TYR A 512 83.94 -71.70 0.02
C TYR A 512 83.48 -70.28 -0.35
N VAL A 513 83.48 -69.38 0.64
CA VAL A 513 83.07 -67.99 0.50
C VAL A 513 84.30 -67.10 0.32
N GLU A 514 84.25 -66.20 -0.66
CA GLU A 514 85.25 -65.15 -0.86
C GLU A 514 84.59 -63.77 -0.64
N ASP A 515 85.21 -62.93 0.19
CA ASP A 515 84.75 -61.56 0.42
C ASP A 515 85.48 -60.59 -0.51
N GLN A 516 84.74 -59.90 -1.39
CA GLN A 516 85.26 -58.88 -2.30
C GLN A 516 84.90 -57.45 -1.86
N GLY A 517 84.59 -57.26 -0.57
CA GLY A 517 84.24 -55.98 0.03
C GLY A 517 82.78 -55.62 -0.19
N ASN A 518 82.34 -55.48 -1.45
CA ASN A 518 80.96 -55.08 -1.76
C ASN A 518 80.00 -56.27 -1.91
N VAL A 519 80.50 -57.48 -2.16
CA VAL A 519 79.69 -58.69 -2.35
C VAL A 519 80.43 -59.90 -1.80
N LEU A 520 79.71 -60.82 -1.18
CA LEU A 520 80.22 -62.13 -0.81
C LEU A 520 79.95 -63.13 -1.94
N LEU A 521 81.00 -63.80 -2.43
CA LEU A 521 80.92 -64.72 -3.57
C LEU A 521 81.03 -66.16 -3.11
N LEU A 522 80.19 -67.03 -3.67
CA LEU A 522 80.27 -68.46 -3.47
C LEU A 522 81.12 -69.09 -4.58
N ARG A 523 82.12 -69.90 -4.22
CA ARG A 523 82.98 -70.61 -5.18
C ARG A 523 83.00 -72.11 -4.94
N CYS A 524 83.08 -72.87 -6.03
CA CYS A 524 83.33 -74.30 -5.94
C CYS A 524 84.76 -74.57 -5.43
N SER A 525 84.90 -75.43 -4.43
CA SER A 525 86.20 -75.84 -3.87
C SER A 525 87.07 -76.63 -4.85
N TYR A 526 86.45 -77.35 -5.80
CA TYR A 526 87.17 -78.21 -6.74
C TYR A 526 87.67 -77.48 -7.98
N CYS A 527 86.85 -76.58 -8.55
CA CYS A 527 87.18 -75.91 -9.81
C CYS A 527 87.23 -74.38 -9.70
N THR A 528 87.02 -73.81 -8.51
CA THR A 528 87.02 -72.35 -8.22
C THR A 528 85.98 -71.51 -8.97
N THR A 529 85.06 -72.18 -9.70
CA THR A 529 84.00 -71.52 -10.45
C THR A 529 83.12 -70.70 -9.52
N ARG A 530 82.80 -69.47 -9.94
CA ARG A 530 81.92 -68.56 -9.23
C ARG A 530 80.46 -68.95 -9.43
N HIS A 531 79.74 -69.04 -8.32
CA HIS A 531 78.30 -69.13 -8.24
C HIS A 531 77.76 -67.75 -7.89
N TRP A 532 76.79 -67.30 -8.67
CA TRP A 532 76.06 -66.07 -8.43
C TRP A 532 74.57 -66.40 -8.40
N ALA A 533 73.81 -65.59 -7.67
CA ALA A 533 72.35 -65.58 -7.77
C ALA A 533 71.93 -65.14 -9.18
#